data_AF-A0A0K2VZN8-F1
#
_entry.id   AF-A0A0K2VZN8-F1
#
_cell.length_a   1.000
_cell.length_b   1.000
_cell.length_c   1.000
_cell.angle_alpha   90.00
_cell.angle_beta   90.00
_cell.angle_gamma   90.00
#
_symmetry.space_group_name_H-M   'P 1'
#
loop_
_entity.id
_entity.type
_entity.pdbx_description
1 polymer ?
#
loop_
_entity_poly.entity_id
_entity_poly.type
_entity_poly.pdbx_seq_one_letter_code
_entity_poly.pdbx_strand_id
1 'polypeptide(L)' 'MGDQLTTEIIEKTKARADTENEITVAIQLGDLGIHSLELSEIMLDIEEAYGIEIMLDTAEAWNKLSNADDVVEATRR' A
#
# COMPACT_ATOMS: atom_id res chain seq x y z
N MET A 1 -7.96 18.65 -2.75
CA MET A 1 -7.11 18.34 -1.59
C MET A 1 -6.58 16.94 -1.83
N GLY A 2 -5.34 16.81 -2.32
CA GLY A 2 -4.71 15.50 -2.47
C GLY A 2 -4.50 14.95 -1.07
N ASP A 3 -5.11 13.82 -0.78
CA ASP A 3 -5.08 13.32 0.58
C ASP A 3 -3.71 12.80 0.94
N GLN A 4 -3.28 13.32 2.08
CA GLN A 4 -1.97 13.10 2.68
C GLN A 4 -1.66 11.61 2.86
N LEU A 5 -2.69 10.80 3.14
CA LEU A 5 -2.65 9.34 3.15
C LEU A 5 -2.13 8.75 1.84
N THR A 6 -2.64 9.24 0.71
CA THR A 6 -2.23 8.80 -0.62
C THR A 6 -0.74 9.06 -0.85
N THR A 7 -0.29 10.27 -0.50
CA THR A 7 1.12 10.64 -0.62
C THR A 7 2.01 9.80 0.30
N GLU A 8 1.60 9.58 1.56
CA GLU A 8 2.36 8.76 2.51
C GLU A 8 2.45 7.29 2.08
N ILE A 9 1.36 6.71 1.58
CA ILE A 9 1.38 5.34 1.05
C ILE A 9 2.29 5.27 -0.15
N ILE A 10 2.20 6.20 -1.11
CA ILE A 10 3.13 6.24 -2.25
C ILE A 10 4.58 6.36 -1.77
N GLU A 11 4.89 7.22 -0.80
CA GLU A 11 6.26 7.36 -0.29
C GLU A 11 6.76 6.10 0.42
N LYS A 12 5.93 5.45 1.24
CA LYS A 12 6.26 4.18 1.91
C LYS A 12 6.42 3.02 0.93
N THR A 13 5.57 2.97 -0.08
CA THR A 13 5.64 2.04 -1.20
C THR A 13 6.91 2.30 -2.01
N LYS A 14 7.24 3.56 -2.29
CA LYS A 14 8.46 3.95 -3.03
C LYS A 14 9.75 3.68 -2.29
N ALA A 15 9.74 3.81 -0.97
CA ALA A 15 10.90 3.47 -0.14
C ALA A 15 11.22 1.96 -0.14
N ARG A 16 10.23 1.11 -0.45
CA ARG A 16 10.37 -0.36 -0.52
C ARG A 16 10.49 -0.88 -1.95
N ALA A 17 9.85 -0.21 -2.90
CA ALA A 17 9.94 -0.52 -4.31
C ALA A 17 11.39 -0.37 -4.80
N ASP A 18 11.89 -1.38 -5.49
CA ASP A 18 13.21 -1.35 -6.14
C ASP A 18 13.10 -0.61 -7.48
N THR A 19 12.55 0.61 -7.48
CA THR A 19 12.36 1.39 -8.71
C THR A 19 12.64 2.88 -8.51
N GLU A 20 13.43 3.45 -9.41
CA GLU A 20 13.65 4.90 -9.53
C GLU A 20 12.54 5.60 -10.33
N ASN A 21 11.58 4.85 -10.87
CA ASN A 21 10.50 5.39 -11.70
C ASN A 21 9.43 6.15 -10.89
N GLU A 22 8.64 6.94 -11.61
CA GLU A 22 7.50 7.68 -11.05
C GLU A 22 6.40 6.70 -10.61
N ILE A 23 6.36 6.42 -9.31
CA ILE A 23 5.32 5.59 -8.69
C ILE A 23 4.04 6.42 -8.58
N THR A 24 2.98 5.92 -9.19
CA THR A 24 1.63 6.50 -9.10
C THR A 24 0.72 5.52 -8.37
N VAL A 25 -0.39 6.00 -7.79
CA VAL A 25 -1.35 5.13 -7.08
C VAL A 25 -1.91 3.99 -7.94
N ALA A 26 -1.95 4.18 -9.26
CA ALA A 26 -2.48 3.22 -10.21
C ALA A 26 -1.50 2.07 -10.54
N ILE A 27 -0.23 2.18 -10.14
CA ILE A 27 0.77 1.16 -10.45
C ILE A 27 0.54 -0.08 -9.59
N GLN A 28 0.75 -1.26 -10.18
CA GLN A 28 0.59 -2.50 -9.44
C GLN A 28 1.75 -2.71 -8.48
N LEU A 29 1.46 -3.12 -7.24
CA LEU A 29 2.49 -3.41 -6.23
C LEU A 29 3.46 -4.50 -6.73
N GLY A 30 2.94 -5.51 -7.43
CA GLY A 30 3.78 -6.55 -8.03
C GLY A 30 4.72 -6.05 -9.14
N ASP A 31 4.38 -4.96 -9.82
CA ASP A 31 5.24 -4.35 -10.87
C ASP A 31 6.39 -3.53 -10.25
N LEU A 32 6.17 -3.04 -9.02
CA LEU A 32 7.18 -2.35 -8.21
C LEU A 32 8.19 -3.29 -7.55
N GLY A 33 8.05 -4.60 -7.74
CA GLY A 33 8.84 -5.61 -7.04
C GLY A 33 8.38 -5.85 -5.60
N ILE A 34 7.26 -5.28 -5.18
CA ILE A 34 6.71 -5.50 -3.84
C ILE A 34 6.10 -6.90 -3.81
N HIS A 35 6.44 -7.66 -2.78
CA HIS A 35 5.89 -8.98 -2.52
C HIS A 35 4.88 -8.98 -1.37
N SER A 36 4.23 -10.13 -1.14
CA SER A 36 3.26 -10.27 -0.04
C SER A 36 3.85 -9.92 1.32
N LEU A 37 5.16 -10.15 1.54
CA LEU A 37 5.86 -9.79 2.77
C LEU A 37 5.91 -8.28 2.97
N GLU A 38 6.33 -7.53 1.95
CA GLU A 38 6.40 -6.07 2.02
C GLU A 38 5.02 -5.43 2.11
N LEU A 39 4.00 -6.00 1.43
CA LEU A 39 2.62 -5.57 1.63
C LEU A 39 2.20 -5.78 3.08
N SER A 40 2.54 -6.93 3.69
CA SER A 40 2.22 -7.20 5.09
C SER A 40 2.81 -6.14 6.02
N GLU A 41 4.06 -5.72 5.76
CA GLU A 41 4.72 -4.67 6.52
C GLU A 41 4.10 -3.28 6.30
N ILE A 42 3.73 -2.95 5.06
CA ILE A 42 3.02 -1.69 4.75
C ILE A 42 1.67 -1.66 5.44
N MET A 43 0.93 -2.78 5.42
CA MET A 43 -0.37 -2.90 6.08
C MET A 43 -0.24 -2.74 7.59
N LEU A 44 0.70 -3.44 8.23
CA LEU A 44 0.97 -3.29 9.66
C LEU A 44 1.32 -1.83 10.03
N ASP A 45 2.19 -1.19 9.26
CA ASP A 45 2.58 0.21 9.49
C ASP A 45 1.37 1.15 9.37
N ILE A 46 0.48 0.90 8.41
CA ILE A 46 -0.77 1.64 8.25
C ILE A 46 -1.75 1.36 9.40
N GLU A 47 -1.92 0.11 9.81
CA GLU A 47 -2.77 -0.29 10.93
C GLU A 47 -2.31 0.40 12.23
N GLU A 48 -1.01 0.42 12.50
CA GLU A 48 -0.43 1.11 13.65
C GLU A 48 -0.52 2.63 13.53
N ALA A 49 -0.26 3.20 12.34
CA ALA A 49 -0.27 4.64 12.12
C ALA A 49 -1.67 5.25 12.17
N TYR A 50 -2.67 4.55 11.62
CA TYR A 50 -4.05 5.01 11.52
C TYR A 50 -4.97 4.39 12.57
N GLY A 51 -4.50 3.41 13.34
CA GLY A 51 -5.28 2.72 14.36
C GLY A 51 -6.44 1.89 13.77
N ILE A 52 -6.29 1.43 12.53
CA ILE A 52 -7.28 0.60 11.84
C ILE A 52 -6.85 -0.87 11.87
N GLU A 53 -7.80 -1.80 11.80
CA GLU A 53 -7.52 -3.23 11.74
C GLU A 53 -8.03 -3.76 10.40
N ILE A 54 -7.11 -4.09 9.50
CA ILE A 54 -7.42 -4.64 8.19
C ILE A 54 -7.58 -6.16 8.36
N MET A 55 -8.80 -6.60 8.70
CA MET A 55 -9.17 -8.03 8.85
C MET A 55 -9.15 -8.85 7.53
N LEU A 56 -8.25 -8.53 6.60
CA LEU A 56 -8.04 -9.30 5.38
C LEU A 56 -6.78 -10.14 5.56
N ASP A 57 -6.89 -11.45 5.34
CA ASP A 57 -5.73 -12.34 5.26
C ASP A 57 -4.75 -11.75 4.24
N THR A 58 -3.46 -11.68 4.53
CA THR A 58 -2.53 -10.88 3.70
C THR A 58 -2.46 -11.37 2.25
N ALA A 59 -2.80 -12.64 2.01
CA ALA A 59 -2.99 -13.20 0.69
C ALA A 59 -4.28 -12.72 -0.01
N GLU A 60 -5.39 -12.55 0.73
CA GLU A 60 -6.63 -11.97 0.21
C GLU A 60 -6.50 -10.45 0.01
N ALA A 61 -5.81 -9.77 0.92
CA ALA A 61 -5.44 -8.38 0.79
C ALA A 61 -4.58 -8.16 -0.46
N TRP A 62 -3.56 -8.98 -0.70
CA TRP A 62 -2.75 -8.89 -1.91
C TRP A 62 -3.59 -9.03 -3.20
N ASN A 63 -4.61 -9.89 -3.19
CA ASN A 63 -5.47 -10.09 -4.36
C ASN A 63 -6.45 -8.92 -4.57
N LYS A 64 -6.93 -8.29 -3.47
CA LYS A 64 -7.80 -7.11 -3.52
C LYS A 64 -7.05 -5.80 -3.72
N LEU A 65 -5.86 -5.67 -3.16
CA LEU A 65 -5.04 -4.48 -3.11
C LEU A 65 -3.95 -4.58 -4.16
N SER A 66 -4.39 -4.60 -5.42
CA SER A 66 -3.47 -4.82 -6.56
C SER A 66 -2.58 -3.60 -6.83
N ASN A 67 -2.98 -2.41 -6.38
CA ASN A 67 -2.27 -1.15 -6.57
C ASN A 67 -2.32 -0.31 -5.27
N ALA A 68 -1.53 0.76 -5.21
CA ALA A 68 -1.46 1.62 -4.03
C ALA A 68 -2.77 2.41 -3.78
N ASP A 69 -3.59 2.67 -4.82
CA ASP A 69 -4.91 3.30 -4.70
C ASP A 69 -5.88 2.44 -3.88
N ASP A 70 -5.92 1.12 -4.15
CA ASP A 70 -6.75 0.18 -3.42
C ASP A 70 -6.37 0.15 -1.92
N VAL A 71 -5.08 0.25 -1.60
CA VAL A 71 -4.60 0.32 -0.20
C VAL A 71 -5.11 1.60 0.46
N VAL A 72 -5.00 2.75 -0.23
CA VAL A 72 -5.52 4.05 0.24
C VAL A 72 -7.03 3.98 0.50
N GLU A 73 -7.80 3.41 -0.44
CA GLU A 73 -9.24 3.25 -0.28
C GLU A 73 -9.61 2.32 0.88
N ALA A 74 -8.83 1.25 1.09
CA ALA A 74 -9.03 0.33 2.21
C ALA A 74 -8.78 1.01 3.56
N THR A 75 -7.82 1.92 3.64
CA THR A 75 -7.47 2.67 4.87
C THR A 75 -8.43 3.81 5.19
N ARG A 76 -9.12 4.37 4.18
CA ARG A 76 -10.08 5.48 4.35
C ARG A 76 -11.42 5.08 4.97
N ARG A 77 -11.67 3.79 5.16
CA ARG A 77 -13.00 3.27 5.50
C ARG A 77 -13.34 3.37 6.98
#